data_AF-A0A7V9DHG2-F1
#
_entry.id   AF-A0A7V9DHG2-F1
#
_cell.length_a   1.000
_cell.length_b   1.000
_cell.length_c   1.000
_cell.angle_alpha   90.00
_cell.angle_beta   90.00
_cell.angle_gamma   90.00
#
_symmetry.space_group_name_H-M   'P 1'
#
loop_
_entity.id
_entity.type
_entity.pdbx_description
1 polymer ?
#
loop_
_entity_poly.entity_id
_entity_poly.type
_entity_poly.pdbx_seq_one_letter_code
_entity_poly.pdbx_strand_id
1 'polypeptide(L)' 'MAPAALALAWLLAHPQVTAVVVGRRRPKHLGPALEALELRLSPPEHEALGRLFS' A
#
# COMPACT_ATOMS: atom_id res chain seq x y z
N MET A 1 -6.06 4.96 9.63
CA MET A 1 -5.49 4.64 8.31
C MET A 1 -6.53 3.91 7.48
N ALA A 2 -6.74 4.33 6.24
CA ALA A 2 -7.70 3.64 5.36
C ALA A 2 -7.18 2.24 4.95
N PRO A 3 -8.02 1.20 4.81
CA PRO A 3 -7.59 -0.11 4.31
C PRO A 3 -6.89 -0.05 2.95
N ALA A 4 -7.29 0.89 2.08
CA ALA A 4 -6.63 1.15 0.82
C ALA A 4 -5.19 1.65 0.99
N ALA A 5 -4.89 2.44 2.04
CA ALA A 5 -3.53 2.90 2.31
C ALA A 5 -2.64 1.73 2.73
N LEU A 6 -3.14 0.83 3.59
CA LEU A 6 -2.40 -0.36 3.99
C LEU A 6 -2.13 -1.30 2.80
N ALA A 7 -3.12 -1.51 1.95
CA ALA A 7 -2.96 -2.34 0.75
C ALA A 7 -1.92 -1.77 -0.22
N LEU A 8 -1.92 -0.45 -0.42
CA LEU A 8 -0.94 0.22 -1.28
C LEU A 8 0.47 0.18 -0.67
N ALA A 9 0.61 0.38 0.64
CA ALA A 9 1.89 0.29 1.34
C ALA A 9 2.45 -1.14 1.31
N TRP A 10 1.60 -2.15 1.45
CA TRP A 10 1.98 -3.55 1.28
C TRP A 10 2.52 -3.82 -0.12
N LEU A 11 1.83 -3.37 -1.16
CA LEU A 11 2.29 -3.54 -2.55
C LEU A 11 3.63 -2.81 -2.79
N LEU A 12 3.79 -1.60 -2.28
CA LEU A 12 5.02 -0.80 -2.41
C LEU A 12 6.22 -1.35 -1.62
N ALA A 13 5.98 -2.15 -0.58
CA ALA A 13 7.05 -2.79 0.20
C ALA A 13 7.62 -4.03 -0.51
N HIS A 14 6.98 -4.51 -1.59
CA HIS A 14 7.46 -5.66 -2.34
C HIS A 14 8.67 -5.28 -3.22
N PRO A 15 9.80 -6.01 -3.16
CA PRO A 15 11.05 -5.61 -3.82
C PRO A 15 10.97 -5.55 -5.36
N GLN A 16 10.03 -6.26 -5.97
CA GLN A 16 9.80 -6.24 -7.42
C GLN A 16 8.80 -5.15 -7.88
N VAL A 17 8.15 -4.45 -6.95
CA VAL A 17 7.19 -3.38 -7.26
C VAL A 17 7.92 -2.04 -7.20
N THR A 18 7.97 -1.33 -8.31
CA THR A 18 8.64 -0.02 -8.41
C THR A 18 7.67 1.15 -8.29
N ALA A 19 6.41 0.95 -8.66
CA ALA A 19 5.36 1.96 -8.61
C ALA A 19 3.98 1.32 -8.56
N VAL A 20 3.01 2.06 -8.03
CA VAL A 20 1.59 1.68 -8.05
C VAL A 20 0.78 2.77 -8.73
N VAL A 21 0.07 2.43 -9.79
CA VAL A 21 -0.75 3.38 -10.57
C VAL A 21 -2.20 3.32 -10.09
N VAL A 22 -2.70 4.41 -9.51
CA VAL A 22 -4.07 4.53 -9.00
C VAL A 22 -4.97 5.32 -9.95
N GLY A 23 -5.92 4.64 -10.60
CA GLY A 23 -6.88 5.25 -11.54
C GLY A 23 -8.02 5.99 -10.83
N ARG A 24 -7.82 7.24 -10.39
CA ARG A 24 -8.88 8.05 -9.78
C ARG A 24 -9.11 9.36 -10.54
N ARG A 25 -10.37 9.63 -10.90
CA ARG A 25 -10.80 10.86 -11.62
C ARG A 25 -10.93 12.12 -10.74
N ARG A 26 -10.71 12.02 -9.42
CA ARG A 26 -10.90 13.11 -8.45
C ARG A 26 -9.76 13.14 -7.43
N PRO A 27 -9.11 14.30 -7.17
CA PRO A 27 -7.96 14.40 -6.27
C PRO A 27 -8.20 13.86 -4.85
N LYS A 28 -9.39 14.06 -4.29
CA LYS A 28 -9.74 13.58 -2.95
C LYS A 28 -9.62 12.05 -2.75
N HIS A 29 -9.64 11.28 -3.84
CA HIS A 29 -9.47 9.82 -3.76
C HIS A 29 -7.99 9.39 -3.75
N LEU A 30 -7.05 10.34 -3.86
CA LEU A 30 -5.62 10.07 -3.77
C LEU A 30 -5.11 10.07 -2.32
N GLY A 31 -5.94 10.48 -1.35
CA GLY A 31 -5.58 10.51 0.08
C GLY A 31 -4.94 9.20 0.57
N PRO A 32 -5.57 8.03 0.33
CA PRO A 32 -4.97 6.75 0.72
C PRO A 32 -3.63 6.44 0.04
N ALA A 33 -3.40 6.92 -1.18
CA ALA A 33 -2.12 6.73 -1.86
C ALA A 33 -1.03 7.59 -1.24
N LEU A 34 -1.37 8.80 -0.77
CA LEU A 34 -0.45 9.64 -0.01
C LEU A 34 -0.17 9.04 1.39
N GLU A 35 -1.21 8.57 2.10
CA GLU A 35 -1.05 7.89 3.40
C GLU A 35 -0.14 6.66 3.30
N ALA A 36 -0.21 5.92 2.20
CA ALA A 36 0.61 4.71 1.99
C ALA A 36 2.11 5.00 1.90
N LEU A 37 2.50 6.17 1.38
CA LEU A 37 3.92 6.55 1.24
C LEU A 37 4.60 6.84 2.58
N GLU A 38 3.81 7.24 3.58
CA GLU A 38 4.27 7.48 4.95
C GLU A 38 4.39 6.19 5.77
N LEU A 39 3.83 5.07 5.28
CA LEU A 39 3.84 3.79 5.99
C LEU A 39 5.03 2.93 5.55
N ARG A 40 5.95 2.67 6.47
CA ARG A 40 7.07 1.73 6.28
C ARG A 40 6.74 0.40 6.96
N LEU A 41 6.42 -0.61 6.16
CA LEU A 41 6.25 -1.97 6.67
C LEU A 41 7.61 -2.62 6.84
N SER A 42 7.83 -3.24 8.00
CA SER A 42 8.95 -4.14 8.21
C SER A 42 8.76 -5.45 7.43
N PRO A 43 9.83 -6.21 7.13
CA PRO A 43 9.70 -7.49 6.44
C PRO A 43 8.72 -8.47 7.12
N PRO A 44 8.73 -8.64 8.46
CA PRO A 44 7.75 -9.50 9.14
C PRO A 44 6.29 -9.03 8.99
N GLU A 45 6.03 -7.73 9.02
CA GLU A 45 4.67 -7.18 8.86
C GLU A 45 4.17 -7.39 7.42
N HIS A 46 5.01 -7.15 6.42
CA HIS A 46 4.69 -7.41 5.03
C HIS A 46 4.36 -8.89 4.79
N GLU A 47 5.15 -9.81 5.35
CA GLU A 47 4.90 -11.25 5.24
C GLU A 47 3.60 -11.65 5.96
N ALA A 48 3.38 -11.15 7.18
CA ALA A 48 2.17 -11.44 7.95
C ALA A 48 0.89 -11.03 7.21
N LEU A 49 0.90 -9.87 6.55
CA LEU A 49 -0.22 -9.41 5.71
C LEU A 49 -0.44 -10.32 4.51
N GLY A 50 0.64 -10.80 3.87
CA GLY A 50 0.54 -11.72 2.72
C GLY A 50 -0.13 -13.05 3.08
N ARG A 51 0.15 -13.58 4.27
CA ARG A 51 -0.44 -14.84 4.77
C ARG A 51 -1.95 -14.78 5.02
N LEU A 52 -2.54 -13.58 5.11
CA LEU A 52 -3.99 -13.43 5.27
C LEU A 52 -4.76 -13.72 3.97
N PHE A 53 -4.07 -13.73 2.83
CA PHE A 53 -4.67 -13.88 1.50
C PHE A 53 -4.14 -15.11 0.74
N SER A 54 -3.40 -16.00 1.41
CA SER A 54 -2.83 -17.25 0.89
C SER A 54 -3.67 -18.47 1.25
#